data_AF-A0A841KZS5-F1
#
_entry.id   AF-A0A841KZS5-F1
#
_cell.length_a   1.000
_cell.length_b   1.000
_cell.length_c   1.000
_cell.angle_alpha   90.00
_cell.angle_beta   90.00
_cell.angle_gamma   90.00
#
_symmetry.space_group_name_H-M   'P 1'
#
loop_
_entity.id
_entity.type
_entity.pdbx_description
1 polymer ?
#
loop_
_entity_poly.entity_id
_entity_poly.type
_entity_poly.pdbx_seq_one_letter_code
_entity_poly.pdbx_strand_id
1 'polypeptide(L)' 'MDKLHLVFGGRVADPQTTDFIEPDKLDVIGIFPSYALAEQAWRSAAQRTVDDATMKYVVVHLHRLLEPK' A
#
# COMPACT_ATOMS: atom_id res chain seq x y z
N MET A 1 20.91 0.97 -7.72
CA MET A 1 19.84 0.06 -8.17
C MET A 1 18.55 0.70 -7.72
N ASP A 2 17.74 1.17 -8.67
CA ASP A 2 16.50 1.87 -8.36
C ASP A 2 15.52 0.90 -7.70
N LYS A 3 15.03 1.27 -6.52
CA LYS A 3 14.16 0.42 -5.72
C LYS A 3 12.73 0.80 -6.07
N LEU A 4 12.03 -0.08 -6.79
CA LEU A 4 10.61 0.10 -7.06
C LEU A 4 9.77 -0.18 -5.80
N HIS A 5 8.79 0.68 -5.55
CA HIS A 5 7.86 0.62 -4.44
C HIS A 5 6.43 0.80 -4.93
N LEU A 6 5.53 -0.13 -4.59
CA LEU A 6 4.09 -0.01 -4.88
C LEU A 6 3.37 0.50 -3.63
N VAL A 7 2.47 1.46 -3.80
CA VAL A 7 1.56 1.90 -2.74
C VAL A 7 0.14 1.57 -3.15
N PHE A 8 -0.56 0.84 -2.28
CA PHE A 8 -1.99 0.56 -2.43
C PHE A 8 -2.66 0.42 -1.06
N GLY A 9 -3.98 0.44 -1.04
CA GLY A 9 -4.76 0.20 0.17
C GLY A 9 -6.12 -0.40 -0.12
N GLY A 10 -6.85 -0.70 0.94
CA GLY A 10 -8.17 -1.30 0.86
C GLY A 10 -8.68 -1.70 2.23
N ARG A 11 -9.88 -2.28 2.25
CA ARG A 11 -10.52 -2.71 3.49
C ARG A 11 -9.91 -4.02 3.99
N VAL A 12 -9.60 -4.07 5.29
CA VAL A 12 -9.11 -5.26 5.99
C VAL A 12 -10.15 -5.78 6.99
N ALA A 13 -10.13 -7.09 7.26
CA ALA A 13 -10.99 -7.70 8.28
C ALA A 13 -10.64 -7.25 9.70
N ASP A 14 -9.34 -7.11 9.96
CA ASP A 14 -8.78 -6.66 11.23
C ASP A 14 -7.74 -5.56 10.96
N PRO A 15 -7.89 -4.34 11.55
CA PRO A 15 -6.93 -3.24 11.38
C PRO A 15 -5.48 -3.59 11.70
N GLN A 16 -5.25 -4.60 12.54
CA GLN A 16 -3.92 -5.06 12.93
C GLN A 16 -3.26 -5.93 11.85
N THR A 17 -4.05 -6.53 10.96
CA THR A 17 -3.58 -7.46 9.92
C THR A 17 -3.47 -6.79 8.54
N THR A 18 -3.00 -7.54 7.54
CA THR A 18 -3.01 -7.13 6.12
C THR A 18 -3.91 -8.03 5.28
N ASP A 19 -4.95 -8.57 5.89
CA ASP A 19 -5.90 -9.47 5.24
C ASP A 19 -7.01 -8.65 4.57
N PHE A 20 -6.75 -8.26 3.32
CA PHE A 20 -7.67 -7.49 2.50
C PHE A 20 -8.89 -8.33 2.11
N ILE A 21 -10.08 -7.83 2.43
CA ILE A 21 -11.36 -8.56 2.23
C ILE A 21 -12.04 -8.27 0.90
N GLU A 22 -11.66 -7.19 0.22
CA GLU A 22 -12.22 -6.77 -1.08
C GLU A 22 -11.08 -6.52 -2.10
N PRO A 23 -10.40 -7.57 -2.61
CA PRO A 23 -9.23 -7.41 -3.47
C PRO A 23 -9.51 -6.71 -4.82
N ASP A 24 -10.74 -6.81 -5.31
CA ASP A 24 -11.23 -6.14 -6.52
C ASP A 24 -11.44 -4.63 -6.33
N LYS A 25 -11.46 -4.16 -5.08
CA LYS A 25 -11.66 -2.75 -4.70
C LYS A 25 -10.43 -2.10 -4.10
N LEU A 26 -9.24 -2.67 -4.30
CA LEU A 26 -8.00 -2.06 -3.84
C LEU A 26 -7.79 -0.70 -4.51
N ASP A 27 -7.52 0.32 -3.69
CA ASP A 27 -7.09 1.63 -4.15
C ASP A 27 -5.59 1.60 -4.45
N VAL A 28 -5.23 1.65 -5.73
CA VAL A 28 -3.83 1.66 -6.17
C VAL A 28 -3.38 3.11 -6.36
N ILE A 29 -2.51 3.56 -5.46
CA ILE A 29 -1.98 4.93 -5.49
C ILE A 29 -0.89 5.08 -6.56
N GLY A 30 -0.04 4.06 -6.73
CA GLY A 30 0.94 4.03 -7.81
C GLY A 30 2.27 3.35 -7.46
N ILE A 31 3.22 3.43 -8.40
CA ILE A 31 4.57 2.88 -8.28
C ILE A 31 5.58 4.03 -8.24
N PHE A 32 6.51 3.97 -7.29
CA PHE A 32 7.47 5.04 -7.00
C PHE A 32 8.93 4.54 -7.07
N PRO A 33 9.87 5.40 -7.51
CA PRO A 33 11.27 5.03 -7.68
C PRO A 33 12.10 5.07 -6.37
N SER A 34 11.51 5.57 -5.27
CA SER A 34 12.17 5.64 -3.97
C SER A 34 11.18 5.41 -2.84
N TYR A 35 11.68 4.94 -1.69
CA TYR A 35 10.87 4.73 -0.50
C TYR A 35 10.29 6.06 0.02
N ALA A 36 11.07 7.15 -0.02
CA ALA A 36 10.62 8.46 0.46
C ALA A 36 9.38 8.98 -0.31
N LEU A 37 9.37 8.83 -1.64
CA LEU A 37 8.21 9.20 -2.46
C LEU A 37 7.01 8.29 -2.20
N ALA A 38 7.24 6.98 -2.04
CA ALA A 38 6.20 6.04 -1.67
C ALA A 38 5.59 6.32 -0.29
N GLU A 39 6.42 6.63 0.71
CA GLU A 39 5.98 6.98 2.06
C GLU A 39 5.14 8.26 2.06
N GLN A 40 5.54 9.27 1.30
CA GLN A 40 4.75 10.50 1.16
C GLN A 40 3.36 10.20 0.57
N ALA A 41 3.30 9.40 -0.50
CA ALA A 41 2.04 9.01 -1.13
C ALA A 41 1.16 8.17 -0.18
N TRP A 42 1.76 7.19 0.49
CA TRP A 42 1.11 6.35 1.51
C TRP A 42 0.53 7.20 2.65
N ARG A 43 1.32 8.12 3.21
CA ARG A 43 0.90 8.99 4.31
C ARG A 43 -0.27 9.86 3.90
N SER A 44 -0.21 10.44 2.69
CA SER A 44 -1.32 11.23 2.14
C SER A 44 -2.59 10.39 1.96
N ALA A 45 -2.46 9.15 1.47
CA ALA A 45 -3.60 8.25 1.28
C ALA A 45 -4.22 7.80 2.61
N ALA A 46 -3.40 7.36 3.57
CA ALA A 46 -3.85 6.95 4.89
C ALA A 46 -4.52 8.09 5.68
N GLN A 47 -4.01 9.32 5.55
CA GLN A 47 -4.63 10.50 6.18
C GLN A 47 -6.03 10.79 5.67
N ARG A 48 -6.34 10.50 4.39
CA ARG A 48 -7.70 10.70 3.84
C ARG A 48 -8.74 9.75 4.42
N THR A 49 -8.30 8.63 5.01
CA THR A 49 -9.19 7.56 5.49
C THR A 49 -9.04 7.32 6.98
N VAL A 50 -8.55 8.30 7.74
CA VAL A 50 -8.25 8.15 9.18
C VAL A 50 -9.50 7.78 10.01
N ASP A 51 -10.69 8.17 9.55
CA ASP A 51 -11.96 7.86 10.21
C ASP A 51 -12.49 6.45 9.91
N ASP A 52 -11.97 5.77 8.87
CA ASP A 52 -12.31 4.36 8.57
C ASP A 52 -11.26 3.44 9.19
N ALA A 53 -11.59 2.90 10.36
CA ALA A 53 -10.72 1.97 11.09
C ALA A 53 -10.35 0.71 10.30
N THR A 54 -11.13 0.34 9.29
CA THR A 54 -10.88 -0.86 8.47
C THR A 54 -10.11 -0.55 7.20
N MET A 55 -9.77 0.72 6.94
CA MET A 55 -9.02 1.12 5.76
C MET A 55 -7.52 1.11 6.03
N LYS A 56 -6.77 0.33 5.25
CA LYS A 56 -5.33 0.18 5.42
C LYS A 56 -4.59 0.40 4.11
N TYR A 57 -3.55 1.22 4.17
CA TYR A 57 -2.60 1.41 3.07
C TYR A 57 -1.25 0.80 3.43
N VAL A 58 -0.57 0.25 2.43
CA VAL A 58 0.74 -0.40 2.58
C VAL A 58 1.71 0.06 1.50
N VAL A 59 3.01 -0.05 1.81
CA VAL A 59 4.10 0.15 0.87
C VAL A 59 4.78 -1.21 0.65
N VAL A 60 4.82 -1.67 -0.60
CA VAL A 60 5.45 -2.94 -0.99
C VAL A 60 6.75 -2.69 -1.75
N HIS A 61 7.83 -3.32 -1.30
CA HIS A 61 9.13 -3.28 -1.94
C HIS A 61 9.18 -4.24 -3.14
N LEU A 62 8.67 -3.80 -4.30
CA LEU A 62 8.61 -4.63 -5.51
C LEU A 62 9.97 -5.19 -5.93
N HIS A 63 11.06 -4.44 -5.75
CA HIS A 63 12.41 -4.89 -6.07
C HIS A 63 12.87 -6.18 -5.34
N ARG A 64 12.14 -6.62 -4.30
CA ARG A 64 12.39 -7.90 -3.60
C ARG A 64 11.53 -9.06 -4.11
N LEU A 65 10.59 -8.76 -5.01
CA LEU A 65 9.52 -9.65 -5.48
C LEU A 65 9.49 -9.78 -7.01
N LEU A 66 10.46 -9.18 -7.74
CA LEU A 66 10.49 -9.18 -9.20
C LEU A 66 10.73 -10.57 -9.81
N GLU A 67 11.31 -11.50 -9.06
CA GLU A 67 11.45 -12.88 -9.48
C GLU A 67 10.23 -13.69 -8.98
N PRO A 68 9.38 -14.20 -9.88
CA PRO A 68 8.35 -15.16 -9.50
C PRO A 68 9.04 -16.44 -9.02
N LYS A 69 8.65 -16.93 -7.84
CA LYS A 69 8.96 -18.29 -7.37
C LYS A 69 7.89 -19.26 -7.83
#